data_AF-A0A3A1QUR2-F1
#
_entry.id   AF-A0A3A1QUR2-F1
#
_cell.length_a   1.000
_cell.length_b   1.000
_cell.length_c   1.000
_cell.angle_alpha   90.00
_cell.angle_beta   90.00
_cell.angle_gamma   90.00
#
_symmetry.space_group_name_H-M   'P 1'
#
loop_
_entity.id
_entity.type
_entity.pdbx_description
1 polymer ?
#
loop_
_entity_poly.entity_id
_entity_poly.type
_entity_poly.pdbx_seq_one_letter_code
_entity_poly.pdbx_strand_id
1 'polypeptide(L)'
;MDQTGCLSGFNYQGREKRMTAKEMIEINNARREKLNDENKKYYEDMLIYIRTSDVDEHAGEELLLEILEHLLEAQENGQSAEEVFGSKPKQYCDELLEGLPKESAKDKVLMYLYITASGMSWYFLVTGIFSLFFPDKKGISLTPIIASILFMGAVVLLILKLMKWTTYKEKSNLWLLSAGALIFTAWTGLLVYLGLQNAFQYEMAWPTYTSLVIGIILIAASWILRHRVIKF
;
A
#
# COMPACT_ATOMS: atom_id res chain seq x y z
N MET A 1 16.83 -37.63 -1.67
CA MET A 1 17.37 -36.52 -2.47
C MET A 1 17.13 -35.27 -1.66
N ASP A 2 18.21 -34.68 -1.20
CA ASP A 2 18.26 -33.61 -0.21
C ASP A 2 17.93 -32.27 -0.89
N GLN A 3 16.86 -31.61 -0.44
CA GLN A 3 16.36 -30.33 -0.99
C GLN A 3 16.99 -29.09 -0.33
N THR A 4 18.02 -29.26 0.50
CA THR A 4 18.72 -28.14 1.13
C THR A 4 19.79 -27.48 0.23
N GLY A 5 19.96 -27.97 -1.01
CA GLY A 5 21.01 -27.52 -1.94
C GLY A 5 20.68 -26.31 -2.83
N CYS A 6 19.46 -25.75 -2.82
CA CYS A 6 19.11 -24.60 -3.68
C CYS A 6 19.26 -23.22 -3.00
N LEU A 7 19.70 -23.16 -1.74
CA LEU A 7 19.89 -21.89 -1.03
C LEU A 7 21.37 -21.47 -0.92
N SER A 8 22.28 -22.13 -1.63
CA SER A 8 23.70 -21.75 -1.70
C SER A 8 24.04 -21.19 -3.08
N GLY A 9 23.71 -19.93 -3.31
CA GLY A 9 23.71 -19.38 -4.67
C GLY A 9 24.31 -18.00 -4.88
N PHE A 10 24.12 -17.01 -4.00
CA PHE A 10 24.67 -15.67 -4.27
C PHE A 10 25.17 -14.96 -3.02
N ASN A 11 26.51 -14.96 -2.90
CA ASN A 11 27.23 -14.09 -2.00
C ASN A 11 27.49 -12.75 -2.71
N TYR A 12 26.56 -11.79 -2.60
CA TYR A 12 26.78 -10.39 -3.02
C TYR A 12 27.67 -9.60 -2.03
N GLN A 13 28.55 -10.26 -1.25
CA GLN A 13 29.57 -9.58 -0.44
C GLN A 13 30.86 -9.43 -1.24
N GLY A 14 30.84 -8.49 -2.19
CA GLY A 14 31.97 -8.20 -3.06
C GLY A 14 32.10 -6.71 -3.38
N ARG A 15 32.19 -5.83 -2.38
CA ARG A 15 32.65 -4.43 -2.52
C ARG A 15 32.04 -3.58 -3.68
N GLU A 16 30.83 -3.89 -4.14
CA GLU A 16 30.00 -3.02 -4.97
C GLU A 16 28.91 -2.36 -4.11
N LYS A 17 28.54 -1.13 -4.44
CA LYS A 17 27.45 -0.38 -3.79
C LYS A 17 26.20 -1.28 -3.75
N ARG A 18 25.74 -1.68 -2.55
CA ARG A 18 24.48 -2.44 -2.39
C ARG A 18 23.37 -1.64 -3.06
N MET A 19 22.73 -2.23 -4.08
CA MET A 19 21.62 -1.59 -4.78
C MET A 19 20.53 -1.22 -3.80
N THR A 20 20.00 -0.01 -3.95
CA THR A 20 18.85 0.48 -3.20
C THR A 20 17.58 -0.25 -3.64
N ALA A 21 16.56 -0.31 -2.76
CA ALA A 21 15.26 -0.89 -3.12
C ALA A 21 14.67 -0.24 -4.39
N LYS A 22 14.89 1.07 -4.56
CA LYS A 22 14.50 1.81 -5.77
C LYS A 22 15.18 1.28 -7.03
N GLU A 23 16.49 1.14 -7.02
CA GLU A 23 17.26 0.61 -8.16
C GLU A 23 16.76 -0.82 -8.50
N MET A 24 16.47 -1.63 -7.48
CA MET A 24 15.91 -2.97 -7.69
C MET A 24 14.51 -2.94 -8.31
N ILE A 25 13.62 -2.05 -7.86
CA ILE A 25 12.28 -1.87 -8.45
C ILE A 25 12.37 -1.46 -9.93
N GLU A 26 13.28 -0.54 -10.27
CA GLU A 26 13.48 -0.11 -11.66
C GLU A 26 13.97 -1.26 -12.54
N ILE A 27 14.96 -2.02 -12.05
CA ILE A 27 15.47 -3.22 -12.75
C ILE A 27 14.38 -4.27 -12.90
N ASN A 28 13.61 -4.52 -11.84
CA ASN A 28 12.51 -5.46 -11.80
C ASN A 28 11.48 -5.14 -12.87
N ASN A 29 11.01 -3.89 -12.90
CA ASN A 29 10.05 -3.43 -13.90
C ASN A 29 10.58 -3.60 -15.33
N ALA A 30 11.85 -3.26 -15.57
CA ALA A 30 12.46 -3.40 -16.90
C ALA A 30 12.62 -4.87 -17.33
N ARG A 31 12.97 -5.77 -16.40
CA ARG A 31 13.14 -7.20 -16.71
C ARG A 31 11.81 -7.94 -16.83
N ARG A 32 10.80 -7.55 -16.06
CA ARG A 32 9.45 -8.13 -16.12
C ARG A 32 8.84 -8.02 -17.50
N GLU A 33 9.14 -6.95 -18.25
CA GLU A 33 8.68 -6.78 -19.63
C GLU A 33 9.31 -7.77 -20.63
N LYS A 34 10.30 -8.56 -20.22
CA LYS A 34 10.90 -9.63 -21.04
C LYS A 34 10.21 -10.99 -20.88
N LEU A 35 9.33 -11.13 -19.88
CA LEU A 35 8.53 -12.34 -19.72
C LEU A 35 7.47 -12.43 -20.81
N ASN A 36 7.14 -13.66 -21.22
CA ASN A 36 5.94 -13.93 -22.01
C ASN A 36 4.68 -13.71 -21.15
N ASP A 37 3.51 -13.63 -21.78
CA ASP A 37 2.26 -13.27 -21.09
C ASP A 37 1.88 -14.23 -19.95
N GLU A 38 2.14 -15.52 -20.12
CA GLU A 38 1.83 -16.56 -19.13
C GLU A 38 2.71 -16.42 -17.88
N ASN A 39 4.02 -16.40 -18.07
CA ASN A 39 5.00 -16.24 -16.99
C ASN A 39 4.90 -14.87 -16.33
N LYS A 40 4.59 -13.82 -17.09
CA LYS A 40 4.38 -12.47 -16.56
C LYS A 40 3.21 -12.43 -15.59
N LYS A 41 2.08 -13.06 -15.93
CA LYS A 41 0.91 -13.12 -15.05
C LYS A 41 1.23 -13.84 -13.74
N TYR A 42 1.88 -15.01 -13.81
CA TYR A 42 2.30 -15.75 -12.62
C TYR A 42 3.25 -14.92 -11.74
N TYR A 43 4.22 -14.26 -12.36
CA TYR A 43 5.17 -13.39 -11.67
C TYR A 43 4.48 -12.17 -11.02
N GLU A 44 3.51 -11.55 -11.68
CA GLU A 44 2.78 -10.40 -11.13
C GLU A 44 1.97 -10.77 -9.88
N ASP A 45 1.42 -11.98 -9.81
CA ASP A 45 0.76 -12.47 -8.60
C ASP A 45 1.76 -12.60 -7.43
N MET A 46 2.95 -13.16 -7.68
CA MET A 46 4.02 -13.24 -6.67
C MET A 46 4.50 -11.84 -6.24
N LEU A 47 4.68 -10.93 -7.20
CA LEU A 47 5.09 -9.55 -6.99
C LEU A 47 4.15 -8.80 -6.04
N ILE A 48 2.84 -8.88 -6.28
CA ILE A 48 1.86 -8.23 -5.40
C ILE A 48 1.89 -8.88 -4.01
N TYR A 49 2.03 -10.21 -3.92
CA TYR A 49 2.03 -10.88 -2.63
C TYR A 49 3.24 -10.53 -1.77
N ILE A 50 4.44 -10.59 -2.35
CA ILE A 50 5.69 -10.27 -1.65
C ILE A 50 5.69 -8.80 -1.21
N ARG A 51 5.33 -7.86 -2.10
CA ARG A 51 5.25 -6.42 -1.77
C ARG A 51 4.19 -6.05 -0.74
N THR A 52 3.16 -6.88 -0.58
CA THR A 52 2.12 -6.65 0.45
C THR A 52 2.38 -7.43 1.74
N SER A 53 3.41 -8.29 1.78
CA SER A 53 3.78 -9.06 2.95
C SER A 53 4.37 -8.18 4.07
N ASP A 54 4.74 -8.79 5.20
CA ASP A 54 5.35 -8.08 6.33
C ASP A 54 6.89 -8.09 6.30
N VAL A 55 7.49 -8.49 5.17
CA VAL A 55 8.95 -8.52 4.99
C VAL A 55 9.52 -7.14 4.71
N ASP A 56 10.81 -6.98 5.00
CA ASP A 56 11.56 -5.78 4.65
C ASP A 56 11.55 -5.54 3.14
N GLU A 57 11.36 -4.28 2.75
CA GLU A 57 11.25 -3.85 1.36
C GLU A 57 12.48 -4.25 0.53
N HIS A 58 13.68 -4.10 1.07
CA HIS A 58 14.91 -4.44 0.35
C HIS A 58 15.00 -5.95 0.12
N ALA A 59 14.77 -6.74 1.17
CA ALA A 59 14.76 -8.20 1.07
C ALA A 59 13.67 -8.74 0.13
N GLY A 60 12.49 -8.11 0.13
CA GLY A 60 11.39 -8.47 -0.76
C GLY A 60 11.71 -8.21 -2.24
N GLU A 61 12.28 -7.04 -2.57
CA GLU A 61 12.69 -6.73 -3.94
C GLU A 61 13.88 -7.57 -4.41
N GLU A 62 14.80 -7.93 -3.50
CA GLU A 62 15.91 -8.85 -3.78
C GLU A 62 15.37 -10.25 -4.15
N LEU A 63 14.45 -10.80 -3.35
CA LEU A 63 13.77 -12.06 -3.65
C LEU A 63 13.01 -12.00 -4.99
N LEU A 64 12.33 -10.89 -5.27
CA LEU A 64 11.58 -10.72 -6.52
C LEU A 64 12.47 -10.70 -7.75
N LEU A 65 13.67 -10.13 -7.65
CA LEU A 65 14.67 -10.18 -8.72
C LEU A 65 15.18 -11.61 -8.92
N GLU A 66 15.46 -12.35 -7.85
CA GLU A 66 15.90 -13.74 -7.94
C GLU A 66 14.87 -14.63 -8.65
N ILE A 67 13.60 -14.54 -8.24
CA ILE A 67 12.49 -15.26 -8.89
C ILE A 67 12.40 -14.90 -10.37
N LEU A 68 12.54 -13.62 -10.71
CA LEU A 68 12.44 -13.13 -12.08
C LEU A 68 13.57 -13.66 -12.96
N GLU A 69 14.79 -13.74 -12.43
CA GLU A 69 15.93 -14.30 -13.15
C GLU A 69 15.78 -15.79 -13.42
N HIS A 70 15.42 -16.58 -12.40
CA HIS A 70 15.13 -18.00 -12.57
C HIS A 70 13.99 -18.24 -13.57
N LEU A 71 12.96 -17.39 -13.54
CA LEU A 71 11.84 -17.50 -14.48
C LEU A 71 12.23 -17.15 -15.91
N LEU A 72 13.11 -16.17 -16.12
CA LEU A 72 13.62 -15.85 -17.45
C LEU A 72 14.48 -16.98 -18.01
N GLU A 73 15.34 -17.60 -17.20
CA GLU A 73 16.12 -18.78 -17.60
C GLU A 73 15.22 -19.97 -17.95
N ALA A 74 14.21 -20.24 -17.13
CA ALA A 74 13.20 -21.27 -17.40
C ALA A 74 12.48 -21.02 -18.74
N GLN A 75 12.09 -19.77 -18.99
CA GLN A 75 11.43 -19.36 -20.22
C GLN A 75 12.33 -19.58 -21.45
N GLU A 76 13.63 -19.29 -21.35
CA GLU A 76 14.59 -19.57 -22.42
C GLU A 76 14.71 -21.06 -22.74
N ASN A 77 14.53 -21.91 -21.72
CA ASN A 77 14.47 -23.37 -21.86
C ASN A 77 13.08 -23.89 -22.28
N GLY A 78 12.12 -23.00 -22.53
CA GLY A 78 10.76 -23.34 -22.95
C GLY A 78 9.85 -23.85 -21.83
N GLN A 79 10.19 -23.60 -20.57
CA GLN A 79 9.42 -24.00 -19.39
C GLN A 79 8.50 -22.89 -18.90
N SER A 80 7.34 -23.26 -18.35
CA SER A 80 6.41 -22.31 -17.73
C SER A 80 6.72 -22.08 -16.25
N ALA A 81 6.21 -20.98 -15.69
CA ALA A 81 6.34 -20.67 -14.27
C ALA A 81 5.72 -21.76 -13.38
N GLU A 82 4.62 -22.37 -13.80
CA GLU A 82 3.98 -23.46 -13.07
C GLU A 82 4.82 -24.76 -13.09
N GLU A 83 5.58 -24.99 -14.16
CA GLU A 83 6.49 -26.15 -14.24
C GLU A 83 7.69 -25.99 -13.31
N VAL A 84 8.17 -24.77 -13.10
CA VAL A 84 9.34 -24.48 -12.27
C VAL A 84 8.99 -24.27 -10.80
N PHE A 85 7.95 -23.48 -10.53
CA PHE A 85 7.57 -23.07 -9.16
C PHE A 85 6.31 -23.80 -8.65
N GLY A 86 5.68 -24.63 -9.48
CA GLY A 86 4.46 -25.36 -9.14
C GLY A 86 3.18 -24.55 -9.38
N SER A 87 2.03 -25.21 -9.27
CA SER A 87 0.70 -24.61 -9.50
C SER A 87 0.14 -23.82 -8.30
N LYS A 88 0.94 -23.62 -7.25
CA LYS A 88 0.52 -22.97 -6.00
C LYS A 88 1.47 -21.83 -5.60
N PRO A 89 1.47 -20.72 -6.37
CA PRO A 89 2.39 -19.59 -6.15
C PRO A 89 2.33 -19.05 -4.72
N LYS A 90 1.14 -19.05 -4.10
CA LYS A 90 0.99 -18.59 -2.72
C LYS A 90 1.80 -19.40 -1.71
N GLN A 91 1.70 -20.73 -1.78
CA GLN A 91 2.37 -21.60 -0.82
C GLN A 91 3.88 -21.47 -0.97
N TYR A 92 4.35 -21.40 -2.22
CA TYR A 92 5.75 -21.15 -2.52
C TYR A 92 6.23 -19.80 -1.97
N CYS A 93 5.48 -18.71 -2.19
CA CYS A 93 5.81 -17.43 -1.58
C CYS A 93 5.81 -17.47 -0.05
N ASP A 94 4.82 -18.14 0.58
CA ASP A 94 4.76 -18.25 2.04
C ASP A 94 6.04 -18.88 2.61
N GLU A 95 6.51 -19.96 2.00
CA GLU A 95 7.77 -20.63 2.37
C GLU A 95 9.00 -19.72 2.21
N LEU A 96 9.07 -18.98 1.09
CA LEU A 96 10.17 -18.03 0.85
C LEU A 96 10.20 -16.89 1.86
N LEU A 97 9.04 -16.38 2.25
CA LEU A 97 8.92 -15.24 3.16
C LEU A 97 9.25 -15.58 4.62
N GLU A 98 9.11 -16.85 5.03
CA GLU A 98 9.42 -17.29 6.41
C GLU A 98 10.88 -17.04 6.80
N GLY A 99 11.81 -17.11 5.83
CA GLY A 99 13.24 -16.90 6.06
C GLY A 99 13.69 -15.43 6.00
N LEU A 100 12.83 -14.50 5.61
CA LEU A 100 13.22 -13.11 5.33
C LEU A 100 13.08 -12.19 6.55
N PRO A 101 13.92 -11.14 6.64
CA PRO A 101 13.77 -10.13 7.68
C PRO A 101 12.43 -9.40 7.53
N LYS A 102 11.77 -9.15 8.67
CA LYS A 102 10.49 -8.44 8.70
C LYS A 102 10.67 -6.94 8.75
N GLU A 103 9.72 -6.22 8.17
CA GLU A 103 9.64 -4.77 8.24
C GLU A 103 9.55 -4.31 9.71
N SER A 104 10.31 -3.25 10.05
CA SER A 104 10.38 -2.75 11.40
C SER A 104 9.05 -2.14 11.85
N ALA A 105 8.75 -2.23 13.15
CA ALA A 105 7.56 -1.59 13.71
C ALA A 105 7.55 -0.06 13.48
N LYS A 106 8.74 0.56 13.37
CA LYS A 106 8.86 1.99 13.09
C LYS A 106 8.36 2.31 11.68
N ASP A 107 8.74 1.52 10.69
CA ASP A 107 8.36 1.74 9.28
C ASP A 107 6.85 1.56 9.10
N LYS A 108 6.28 0.53 9.76
CA LYS A 108 4.81 0.33 9.81
C LYS A 108 4.06 1.52 10.41
N VAL A 109 4.57 2.07 11.51
CA VAL A 109 3.98 3.26 12.15
C VAL A 109 4.13 4.49 11.26
N LEU A 110 5.28 4.69 10.63
CA LEU A 110 5.50 5.80 9.70
C LEU A 110 4.56 5.68 8.49
N MET A 111 4.35 4.48 7.94
CA MET A 111 3.40 4.23 6.87
C MET A 111 1.96 4.54 7.30
N TYR A 112 1.55 4.09 8.48
CA TYR A 112 0.24 4.40 9.03
C TYR A 112 0.03 5.92 9.21
N LEU A 113 1.03 6.62 9.75
CA LEU A 113 0.99 8.07 9.92
C LEU A 113 0.93 8.80 8.57
N TYR A 114 1.71 8.36 7.58
CA TYR A 114 1.69 8.91 6.23
C TYR A 114 0.32 8.79 5.58
N ILE A 115 -0.29 7.59 5.60
CA ILE A 115 -1.59 7.35 4.98
C ILE A 115 -2.68 8.14 5.71
N THR A 116 -2.65 8.13 7.05
CA THR A 116 -3.63 8.87 7.87
C THR A 116 -3.53 10.38 7.64
N ALA A 117 -2.31 10.95 7.64
CA ALA A 117 -2.10 12.36 7.36
C ALA A 117 -2.55 12.74 5.94
N SER A 118 -2.27 11.89 4.95
CA SER A 118 -2.68 12.10 3.55
C SER A 118 -4.21 12.08 3.41
N GLY A 119 -4.89 11.13 4.06
CA GLY A 119 -6.36 11.04 4.05
C GLY A 119 -7.02 12.21 4.78
N MET A 120 -6.51 12.59 5.95
CA MET A 120 -7.02 13.72 6.72
C MET A 120 -6.79 15.06 6.01
N SER A 121 -5.70 15.19 5.26
CA SER A 121 -5.44 16.37 4.42
C SER A 121 -6.61 16.63 3.47
N TRP A 122 -7.05 15.60 2.74
CA TRP A 122 -8.17 15.69 1.82
C TRP A 122 -9.48 16.01 2.53
N TYR A 123 -9.74 15.38 3.68
CA TYR A 123 -10.92 15.70 4.50
C TYR A 123 -10.97 17.18 4.89
N PHE A 124 -9.85 17.74 5.38
CA PHE A 124 -9.76 19.14 5.79
C PHE A 124 -9.84 20.12 4.62
N LEU A 125 -9.29 19.75 3.45
CA LEU A 125 -9.42 20.56 2.25
C LEU A 125 -10.87 20.61 1.74
N VAL A 126 -11.54 19.47 1.64
CA VAL A 126 -12.93 19.41 1.15
C VAL A 126 -13.86 20.18 2.09
N THR A 127 -13.74 19.96 3.39
CA THR A 127 -14.53 20.69 4.39
C THR A 127 -14.22 22.19 4.38
N GLY A 128 -12.95 22.58 4.24
CA GLY A 128 -12.54 23.97 4.12
C GLY A 128 -13.07 24.66 2.87
N ILE A 129 -13.00 24.02 1.69
CA ILE A 129 -13.58 24.54 0.45
C ILE A 129 -15.09 24.69 0.60
N PHE A 130 -15.78 23.68 1.15
CA PHE A 130 -17.22 23.74 1.36
C PHE A 130 -17.61 24.91 2.28
N SER A 131 -16.82 25.17 3.32
CA SER A 131 -17.06 26.30 4.25
C SER A 131 -16.90 27.68 3.60
N LEU A 132 -16.21 27.81 2.45
CA LEU A 132 -16.14 29.07 1.71
C LEU A 132 -17.47 29.39 1.01
N PHE A 133 -18.20 28.38 0.56
CA PHE A 133 -19.49 28.52 -0.12
C PHE A 133 -20.67 28.51 0.88
N PHE A 134 -20.53 27.72 1.94
CA PHE A 134 -21.53 27.57 3.00
C PHE A 134 -20.86 27.88 4.34
N PRO A 135 -20.63 29.18 4.64
CA PRO A 135 -19.96 29.57 5.87
C PRO A 135 -20.81 29.20 7.07
N ASP A 136 -20.33 28.22 7.82
CA ASP A 136 -20.96 27.81 9.06
C ASP A 136 -20.55 28.78 10.19
N LYS A 137 -21.54 29.28 10.94
CA LYS A 137 -21.29 30.13 12.11
C LYS A 137 -20.86 29.30 13.32
N LYS A 138 -21.10 28.00 13.22
CA LYS A 138 -20.78 26.98 14.19
C LYS A 138 -19.38 26.47 13.87
N GLY A 139 -18.52 26.49 14.87
CA GLY A 139 -17.12 26.11 14.70
C GLY A 139 -16.93 24.64 14.34
N ILE A 140 -15.68 24.21 14.21
CA ILE A 140 -15.37 22.82 13.85
C ILE A 140 -15.52 21.92 15.08
N SER A 141 -16.27 20.82 14.94
CA SER A 141 -16.39 19.82 16.00
C SER A 141 -15.31 18.76 15.94
N LEU A 142 -14.78 18.37 17.12
CA LEU A 142 -13.76 17.33 17.24
C LEU A 142 -14.32 15.91 17.01
N THR A 143 -15.60 15.68 17.30
CA THR A 143 -16.24 14.37 17.15
C THR A 143 -16.14 13.80 15.72
N PRO A 144 -16.55 14.53 14.65
CA PRO A 144 -16.42 14.04 13.28
C PRO A 144 -14.95 13.86 12.84
N ILE A 145 -14.01 14.64 13.39
CA ILE A 145 -12.57 14.49 13.12
C ILE A 145 -12.06 13.16 13.69
N ILE A 146 -12.31 12.90 14.97
CA ILE A 146 -11.88 11.67 15.64
C ILE A 146 -12.52 10.45 14.97
N ALA A 147 -13.82 10.52 14.67
CA ALA A 147 -14.53 9.45 13.96
C ALA A 147 -13.91 9.18 12.57
N SER A 148 -13.53 10.24 11.84
CA SER A 148 -12.91 10.12 10.52
C SER A 148 -11.51 9.51 10.58
N ILE A 149 -10.71 9.83 11.60
CA ILE A 149 -9.38 9.22 11.80
C ILE A 149 -9.53 7.71 12.04
N LEU A 150 -10.44 7.32 12.93
CA LEU A 150 -10.70 5.90 13.23
C LEU A 150 -11.22 5.14 12.00
N PHE A 151 -12.16 5.74 11.27
CA PHE A 151 -12.68 5.18 10.02
C PHE A 151 -11.58 5.01 8.98
N MET A 152 -10.74 6.03 8.78
CA MET A 152 -9.64 5.97 7.81
C MET A 152 -8.64 4.86 8.17
N GLY A 153 -8.27 4.73 9.45
CA GLY A 153 -7.40 3.64 9.91
C GLY A 153 -7.99 2.26 9.62
N ALA A 154 -9.30 2.07 9.86
CA ALA A 154 -9.99 0.83 9.55
C ALA A 154 -10.05 0.53 8.05
N VAL A 155 -10.29 1.55 7.21
CA VAL A 155 -10.29 1.43 5.74
C VAL A 155 -8.92 1.00 5.22
N VAL A 156 -7.83 1.56 5.73
CA VAL A 156 -6.46 1.19 5.33
C VAL A 156 -6.18 -0.28 5.65
N LEU A 157 -6.48 -0.71 6.88
CA LEU A 157 -6.30 -2.11 7.28
C LEU A 157 -7.15 -3.06 6.43
N LEU A 158 -8.37 -2.65 6.10
CA LEU A 158 -9.26 -3.41 5.22
C LEU A 158 -8.68 -3.53 3.80
N ILE A 159 -8.20 -2.43 3.22
CA ILE A 159 -7.59 -2.43 1.87
C ILE A 159 -6.38 -3.35 1.82
N LEU A 160 -5.46 -3.26 2.78
CA LEU A 160 -4.27 -4.13 2.84
C LEU A 160 -4.67 -5.62 2.93
N LYS A 161 -5.68 -5.94 3.76
CA LYS A 161 -6.19 -7.29 3.89
C LYS A 161 -6.87 -7.79 2.61
N LEU A 162 -7.64 -6.92 1.94
CA LEU A 162 -8.29 -7.23 0.68
C LEU A 162 -7.28 -7.47 -0.44
N MET A 163 -6.24 -6.63 -0.56
CA MET A 163 -5.18 -6.81 -1.56
C MET A 163 -4.58 -8.21 -1.47
N LYS A 164 -4.14 -8.64 -0.28
CA LYS A 164 -3.61 -9.99 -0.04
C LYS A 164 -4.57 -11.12 -0.45
N TRP A 165 -5.87 -10.93 -0.22
CA TRP A 165 -6.87 -11.94 -0.53
C TRP A 165 -7.18 -12.01 -2.03
N THR A 166 -7.11 -10.87 -2.72
CA THR A 166 -7.45 -10.77 -4.14
C THR A 166 -6.30 -11.14 -5.06
N THR A 167 -5.05 -11.04 -4.61
CA THR A 167 -3.86 -11.34 -5.43
C THR A 167 -3.89 -12.71 -6.09
N TYR A 168 -4.48 -13.72 -5.45
CA TYR A 168 -4.57 -15.08 -6.00
C TYR A 168 -5.91 -15.41 -6.65
N LYS A 169 -6.72 -14.39 -6.96
CA LYS A 169 -7.96 -14.56 -7.72
C LYS A 169 -7.77 -13.90 -9.09
N GLU A 170 -7.83 -14.69 -10.15
CA GLU A 170 -7.58 -14.30 -11.56
C GLU A 170 -8.32 -13.05 -12.06
N LYS A 171 -9.39 -12.61 -11.39
CA LYS A 171 -10.21 -11.49 -11.85
C LYS A 171 -9.96 -10.26 -10.98
N SER A 172 -9.45 -9.19 -11.62
CA SER A 172 -9.49 -7.84 -11.07
C SER A 172 -10.92 -7.53 -10.60
N ASN A 173 -11.09 -7.46 -9.28
CA ASN A 173 -12.38 -7.26 -8.67
C ASN A 173 -12.71 -5.77 -8.69
N LEU A 174 -13.03 -5.23 -9.87
CA LEU A 174 -13.63 -3.89 -10.04
C LEU A 174 -14.78 -3.67 -9.04
N TRP A 175 -15.50 -4.75 -8.69
CA TRP A 175 -16.50 -4.77 -7.64
C TRP A 175 -15.95 -4.36 -6.26
N LEU A 176 -14.76 -4.83 -5.84
CA LEU A 176 -14.15 -4.45 -4.57
C LEU A 176 -13.73 -2.97 -4.55
N LEU A 177 -13.19 -2.46 -5.65
CA LEU A 177 -12.91 -1.01 -5.79
C LEU A 177 -14.20 -0.19 -5.70
N SER A 178 -15.26 -0.64 -6.38
CA SER A 178 -16.56 0.02 -6.34
C SER A 178 -17.22 -0.05 -4.95
N ALA A 179 -17.06 -1.16 -4.23
CA ALA A 179 -17.55 -1.33 -2.86
C ALA A 179 -16.82 -0.38 -1.89
N GLY A 180 -15.50 -0.25 -2.02
CA GLY A 180 -14.70 0.71 -1.24
C GLY A 180 -15.15 2.16 -1.48
N ALA A 181 -15.37 2.53 -2.75
CA ALA A 181 -15.87 3.85 -3.11
C ALA A 181 -17.28 4.14 -2.55
N LEU A 182 -18.17 3.14 -2.56
CA LEU A 182 -19.51 3.25 -1.97
C LEU A 182 -19.45 3.44 -0.44
N ILE A 183 -18.59 2.69 0.25
CA ILE A 183 -18.40 2.82 1.71
C ILE A 183 -17.90 4.24 2.06
N PHE A 184 -16.92 4.75 1.29
CA PHE A 184 -16.41 6.11 1.50
C PHE A 184 -17.50 7.17 1.26
N THR A 185 -18.28 7.02 0.20
CA THR A 185 -19.39 7.94 -0.13
C THR A 185 -20.51 7.90 0.91
N ALA A 186 -20.84 6.71 1.41
CA ALA A 186 -21.83 6.56 2.48
C ALA A 186 -21.36 7.20 3.79
N TRP A 187 -20.08 7.04 4.15
CA TRP A 187 -19.50 7.65 5.33
C TRP A 187 -19.49 9.18 5.26
N THR A 188 -19.07 9.75 4.12
CA THR A 188 -19.10 11.21 3.93
C THR A 188 -20.52 11.75 3.92
N GLY A 189 -21.46 11.07 3.25
CA GLY A 189 -22.88 11.43 3.26
C GLY A 189 -23.49 11.40 4.67
N LEU A 190 -23.14 10.40 5.48
CA LEU A 190 -23.56 10.32 6.88
C LEU A 190 -23.06 11.50 7.72
N LEU A 191 -21.79 11.88 7.58
CA LEU A 191 -21.23 13.02 8.31
C LEU A 191 -21.91 14.34 7.93
N VAL A 192 -22.17 14.55 6.64
CA VAL A 192 -22.91 15.72 6.16
C VAL A 192 -24.33 15.73 6.73
N TYR A 193 -25.04 14.60 6.67
CA TYR A 193 -26.40 14.48 7.22
C TYR A 193 -26.45 14.78 8.72
N LEU A 194 -25.53 14.23 9.51
CA LEU A 194 -25.44 14.49 10.95
C LEU A 194 -25.06 15.95 11.25
N GLY A 195 -24.23 16.56 10.40
CA GLY A 195 -23.90 17.99 10.47
C GLY A 195 -25.13 18.88 10.27
N LEU A 196 -25.96 18.58 9.26
CA LEU A 196 -27.22 19.31 9.01
C LEU A 196 -28.21 19.22 10.18
N GLN A 197 -28.19 18.11 10.92
CA GLN A 197 -29.03 17.91 12.11
C GLN A 197 -28.48 18.58 13.38
N ASN A 198 -27.36 19.31 13.29
CA ASN A 198 -26.66 19.88 14.45
C ASN A 198 -26.33 18.81 15.52
N ALA A 199 -26.05 17.58 15.09
CA ALA A 199 -25.79 16.46 16.01
C ALA A 199 -24.46 16.61 16.78
N PHE A 200 -23.58 17.52 16.35
CA PHE A 200 -22.27 17.71 16.94
C PHE A 200 -22.29 18.83 18.01
N GLN A 201 -22.19 18.43 19.28
CA GLN A 201 -22.44 19.32 20.44
C GLN A 201 -21.20 20.07 20.94
N TYR A 202 -20.00 19.75 20.44
CA TYR A 202 -18.74 20.38 20.84
C TYR A 202 -18.18 21.21 19.69
N GLU A 203 -18.68 22.43 19.54
CA GLU A 203 -18.28 23.36 18.49
C GLU A 203 -17.20 24.30 19.05
N MET A 204 -15.93 24.05 18.72
CA MET A 204 -14.88 25.02 19.02
C MET A 204 -14.91 26.07 17.90
N ALA A 205 -15.15 27.33 18.23
CA ALA A 205 -15.24 28.42 17.25
C ALA A 205 -13.85 28.74 16.66
N TRP A 206 -13.48 28.04 15.59
CA TRP A 206 -12.29 28.35 14.80
C TRP A 206 -12.70 29.17 13.56
N PRO A 207 -11.88 30.13 13.11
CA PRO A 207 -12.10 30.81 11.84
C PRO A 207 -12.25 29.84 10.67
N THR A 208 -13.10 30.17 9.70
CA THR A 208 -13.46 29.29 8.56
C THR A 208 -12.25 28.82 7.75
N TYR A 209 -11.17 29.61 7.68
CA TYR A 209 -9.95 29.26 6.95
C TYR A 209 -9.05 28.23 7.67
N THR A 210 -9.34 27.89 8.93
CA THR A 210 -8.44 27.05 9.74
C THR A 210 -8.37 25.61 9.23
N SER A 211 -9.48 25.07 8.74
CA SER A 211 -9.52 23.75 8.09
C SER A 211 -8.62 23.70 6.85
N LEU A 212 -8.64 24.75 6.02
CA LEU A 212 -7.75 24.85 4.85
C LEU A 212 -6.27 24.89 5.28
N VAL A 213 -5.94 25.68 6.30
CA VAL A 213 -4.57 25.78 6.82
C VAL A 213 -4.10 24.43 7.36
N ILE A 214 -4.93 23.73 8.16
CA ILE A 214 -4.63 22.39 8.67
C ILE A 214 -4.44 21.41 7.52
N GLY A 215 -5.31 21.45 6.50
CA GLY A 215 -5.19 20.62 5.30
C GLY A 215 -3.84 20.81 4.60
N ILE A 216 -3.43 22.05 4.38
CA ILE A 216 -2.13 22.37 3.74
C ILE A 216 -0.95 21.88 4.59
N ILE A 217 -1.00 22.10 5.91
CA ILE A 217 0.04 21.61 6.84
C ILE A 217 0.15 20.09 6.78
N LEU A 218 -0.99 19.38 6.78
CA LEU A 218 -1.01 17.92 6.67
C LEU A 218 -0.50 17.43 5.31
N ILE A 219 -0.74 18.15 4.22
CA ILE A 219 -0.14 17.84 2.91
C ILE A 219 1.37 17.96 2.98
N ALA A 220 1.89 19.05 3.53
CA ALA A 220 3.33 19.24 3.69
C ALA A 220 3.95 18.15 4.56
N ALA A 221 3.32 17.82 5.70
CA ALA A 221 3.74 16.73 6.57
C ALA A 221 3.71 15.37 5.84
N SER A 222 2.65 15.11 5.08
CA SER A 222 2.51 13.88 4.27
C SER A 222 3.58 13.80 3.19
N TRP A 223 3.93 14.91 2.57
CA TRP A 223 5.00 14.99 1.56
C TRP A 223 6.38 14.70 2.19
N ILE A 224 6.65 15.21 3.39
CA ILE A 224 7.88 14.90 4.15
C ILE A 224 7.91 13.42 4.55
N LEU A 225 6.80 12.89 5.09
CA LEU A 225 6.69 11.49 5.48
C LEU A 225 6.80 10.56 4.28
N ARG A 226 6.30 10.96 3.10
CA ARG A 226 6.44 10.21 1.86
C ARG A 226 7.91 9.89 1.56
N HIS A 227 8.81 10.86 1.69
CA HIS A 227 10.24 10.61 1.46
C HIS A 227 10.89 9.65 2.48
N ARG A 228 10.24 9.43 3.63
CA ARG A 228 10.72 8.50 4.68
C ARG A 228 10.13 7.10 4.53
N VAL A 229 8.86 7.03 4.14
CA VAL A 229 8.07 5.79 4.03
C VAL A 229 8.21 5.16 2.66
N ILE A 230 8.12 5.99 1.62
CA ILE A 230 8.09 5.58 0.23
C ILE A 230 9.48 5.85 -0.33
N LYS A 231 10.32 4.82 -0.40
CA LYS A 231 11.68 4.90 -0.98
C LYS A 231 11.65 4.86 -2.52
N PHE A 232 10.70 5.56 -3.15
CA PHE A 232 10.66 5.77 -4.61
C PHE A 232 11.53 6.94 -5.06
#